data_AF-A0A914Q294-F1
#
_entry.id   AF-A0A914Q294-F1
#
_cell.length_a   1.000
_cell.length_b   1.000
_cell.length_c   1.000
_cell.angle_alpha   90.00
_cell.angle_beta   90.00
_cell.angle_gamma   90.00
#
_symmetry.space_group_name_H-M   'P 1'
#
loop_
_entity.id
_entity.type
_entity.pdbx_description
1 polymer ?
#
loop_
_entity_poly.entity_id
_entity_poly.type
_entity_poly.pdbx_seq_one_letter_code
_entity_poly.pdbx_strand_id
1 'polypeptide(L)'
;MEQDESIIRPSSSAPDHLLVTWKVTDDIYQHITVREENEFLYFNFGKTLYIKDDSFEDLDEILARSIQPLIEYTREILSYRYFLETYKAEQKEDINDYLAREKAADPRRIL
;
A
#
# COMPACT_ATOMS: atom_id res chain seq x y z
N MET A 1 11.99 -4.57 8.43
CA MET A 1 10.60 -4.18 8.68
C MET A 1 9.80 -5.45 8.74
N GLU A 2 9.10 -5.67 9.84
CA GLU A 2 8.07 -6.69 9.93
C GLU A 2 6.91 -6.34 9.01
N GLN A 3 6.05 -7.31 8.70
CA GLN A 3 4.86 -7.05 7.88
C GLN A 3 3.99 -6.00 8.58
N ASP A 4 3.37 -5.12 7.81
CA ASP A 4 2.50 -4.03 8.29
C ASP A 4 3.23 -2.89 9.02
N GLU A 5 4.55 -2.98 9.22
CA GLU A 5 5.32 -1.84 9.71
C GLU A 5 5.41 -0.73 8.67
N SER A 6 5.31 0.51 9.14
CA SER A 6 5.49 1.71 8.34
C SER A 6 6.60 2.58 8.90
N ILE A 7 7.36 3.22 8.01
CA ILE A 7 8.34 4.25 8.33
C ILE A 7 8.00 5.53 7.59
N ILE A 8 8.26 6.66 8.23
CA ILE A 8 8.10 7.99 7.63
C ILE A 8 9.48 8.62 7.51
N ARG A 9 9.78 9.18 6.34
CA ARG A 9 11.08 9.78 6.05
C ARG A 9 10.93 11.01 5.13
N PRO A 10 11.87 11.96 5.18
CA PRO A 10 11.95 13.02 4.18
C PRO A 10 12.06 12.45 2.76
N SER A 11 11.40 13.12 1.81
CA SER A 11 11.60 12.80 0.40
C SER A 11 12.93 13.36 -0.10
N SER A 12 13.61 12.59 -0.96
CA SER A 12 14.79 13.06 -1.68
C SER A 12 14.45 13.84 -2.95
N SER A 13 13.20 13.75 -3.43
CA SER A 13 12.76 14.36 -4.69
C SER A 13 12.29 15.81 -4.54
N ALA A 14 11.80 16.18 -3.36
CA ALA A 14 11.28 17.52 -3.10
C ALA A 14 11.35 17.86 -1.59
N PRO A 15 11.69 19.11 -1.22
CA PRO A 15 11.93 19.51 0.16
C PRO A 15 10.65 19.65 1.02
N ASP A 16 9.49 19.77 0.37
CA ASP A 16 8.15 19.89 0.94
C ASP A 16 7.37 18.56 0.88
N HIS A 17 8.08 17.44 0.71
CA HIS A 17 7.47 16.12 0.61
C HIS A 17 8.06 15.14 1.61
N LEU A 18 7.19 14.31 2.19
CA LEU A 18 7.54 13.14 2.99
C LEU A 18 7.18 11.88 2.22
N LEU A 19 7.84 10.77 2.56
CA LEU A 19 7.53 9.45 2.04
C LEU A 19 7.15 8.54 3.21
N VAL A 20 5.93 8.02 3.17
CA VAL A 20 5.48 6.93 4.03
C VAL A 20 5.77 5.63 3.29
N THR A 21 6.66 4.81 3.83
CA THR A 21 6.97 3.49 3.28
C THR A 21 6.43 2.44 4.22
N TRP A 22 5.61 1.52 3.74
CA TRP A 22 5.13 0.40 4.54
C TRP A 22 5.35 -0.93 3.82
N LYS A 23 5.55 -2.00 4.62
CA LYS A 23 5.78 -3.36 4.10
C LYS A 23 4.44 -4.06 3.87
N VAL A 24 4.11 -4.29 2.59
CA VAL A 24 2.86 -4.95 2.17
C VAL A 24 2.95 -6.45 2.43
N THR A 25 3.99 -7.08 1.90
CA THR A 25 4.33 -8.49 2.09
C THR A 25 5.82 -8.68 1.80
N ASP A 26 6.30 -9.91 1.79
CA ASP A 26 7.70 -10.21 1.52
C ASP A 26 8.15 -9.68 0.16
N ASP A 27 9.27 -8.95 0.18
CA ASP A 27 9.85 -8.20 -0.94
C ASP A 27 8.94 -7.14 -1.59
N ILE A 28 7.76 -6.83 -1.02
CA ILE A 28 6.84 -5.86 -1.58
C ILE A 28 6.63 -4.70 -0.60
N TYR A 29 7.07 -3.52 -1.02
CA TYR A 29 6.96 -2.28 -0.28
C TYR A 29 6.18 -1.26 -1.10
N GLN A 30 5.30 -0.51 -0.44
CA GLN A 30 4.64 0.62 -1.05
C GLN A 30 5.23 1.92 -0.52
N HIS A 31 5.46 2.86 -1.42
CA HIS A 31 5.89 4.22 -1.09
C HIS A 31 4.76 5.19 -1.41
N ILE A 32 4.26 5.86 -0.38
CA ILE A 32 3.20 6.87 -0.49
C ILE A 32 3.83 8.23 -0.28
N THR A 33 3.65 9.11 -1.25
CA THR A 33 4.12 10.49 -1.21
C THR A 33 3.11 11.34 -0.45
N VAL A 34 3.60 12.07 0.55
CA VAL A 34 2.86 13.05 1.33
C VAL A 34 3.44 14.42 1.02
N ARG A 35 2.59 15.39 0.72
CA ARG A 35 2.98 16.77 0.43
C ARG A 35 2.63 17.66 1.62
N GLU A 36 3.58 18.47 2.05
CA GLU A 36 3.41 19.44 3.14
C GLU A 36 3.08 20.81 2.55
N GLU A 37 1.95 21.40 2.90
CA GLU A 37 1.66 22.81 2.59
C GLU A 37 1.55 23.63 3.87
N ASN A 38 2.08 24.85 3.81
CA ASN A 38 1.88 25.84 4.86
C ASN A 38 0.66 26.69 4.50
N GLU A 39 -0.41 26.63 5.29
CA GLU A 39 -1.48 27.62 5.18
C GLU A 39 -1.05 28.91 5.88
N PHE A 40 -0.92 30.01 5.13
CA PHE A 40 -0.56 31.33 5.67
C PHE A 40 -1.74 32.08 6.31
N LEU A 41 -2.91 31.45 6.43
CA LEU A 41 -4.10 32.13 6.95
C LEU A 41 -3.97 32.29 8.47
N TYR A 42 -4.01 33.57 8.88
CA TYR A 42 -3.75 34.18 10.20
C TYR A 42 -4.27 33.48 11.47
N PHE A 43 -5.00 32.37 11.38
CA PHE A 43 -5.56 31.61 12.51
C PHE A 43 -5.10 30.14 12.59
N ASN A 44 -4.53 29.57 11.52
CA ASN A 44 -4.02 28.19 11.53
C ASN A 44 -2.49 28.22 11.60
N PHE A 45 -1.94 28.13 12.81
CA PHE A 45 -0.52 27.80 12.98
C PHE A 45 -0.35 26.28 12.81
N GLY A 46 -0.27 25.80 11.57
CA GLY A 46 -0.09 24.37 11.28
C GLY A 46 0.29 24.08 9.84
N LYS A 47 1.01 22.99 9.62
CA LYS A 47 1.24 22.41 8.29
C LYS A 47 0.07 21.50 7.97
N THR A 48 -0.52 21.62 6.78
CA THR A 48 -1.50 20.64 6.29
C THR A 48 -0.78 19.62 5.43
N LEU A 49 -1.06 18.35 5.66
CA LEU A 49 -0.49 17.24 4.92
C LEU A 49 -1.47 16.76 3.86
N TYR A 50 -0.97 16.40 2.69
CA TYR A 50 -1.79 15.93 1.58
C TYR A 50 -1.29 14.61 1.04
N ILE A 51 -2.21 13.66 0.84
CA ILE A 51 -2.00 12.47 0.01
C ILE A 51 -2.94 12.60 -1.18
N LYS A 52 -2.38 12.86 -2.36
CA LYS A 52 -3.16 13.24 -3.55
C LYS A 52 -4.04 14.46 -3.24
N ASP A 53 -5.36 14.30 -3.26
CA ASP A 53 -6.35 15.35 -3.03
C ASP A 53 -6.93 15.33 -1.59
N ASP A 54 -6.59 14.31 -0.80
CA ASP A 54 -7.07 14.19 0.58
C ASP A 54 -6.12 14.95 1.54
N SER A 55 -6.71 15.72 2.45
CA SER A 55 -5.99 16.44 3.50
C SER A 55 -6.00 15.71 4.84
N PHE A 56 -4.91 15.92 5.59
CA PHE A 56 -4.64 15.34 6.89
C PHE A 56 -4.00 16.41 7.80
N GLU A 57 -4.34 16.34 9.08
CA GLU A 57 -3.86 17.25 10.12
C GLU A 57 -2.42 16.90 10.54
N ASP A 58 -2.13 15.61 10.69
CA ASP A 58 -0.83 15.13 11.12
C ASP A 58 -0.48 13.73 10.56
N LEU A 59 0.70 13.25 10.93
CA LEU A 59 1.19 11.94 10.48
C LEU A 59 0.42 10.77 11.10
N ASP A 60 -0.08 10.93 12.33
CA ASP A 60 -0.84 9.87 13.01
C ASP A 60 -2.19 9.66 12.32
N GLU A 61 -2.83 10.73 11.86
CA GLU A 61 -4.03 10.66 11.04
C GLU A 61 -3.77 9.96 9.71
N ILE A 62 -2.64 10.23 9.05
CA ILE A 62 -2.24 9.50 7.83
C ILE A 62 -2.10 8.00 8.10
N LEU A 63 -1.42 7.63 9.19
CA LEU A 63 -1.28 6.23 9.57
C LEU A 63 -2.65 5.58 9.80
N ALA A 64 -3.55 6.26 10.51
CA ALA A 64 -4.86 5.74 10.86
C ALA A 64 -5.87 5.69 9.70
N ARG A 65 -5.95 6.74 8.87
CA ARG A 65 -6.95 6.85 7.78
C ARG A 65 -6.47 6.31 6.45
N SER A 66 -5.16 6.28 6.20
CA SER A 66 -4.62 5.80 4.91
C SER A 66 -3.90 4.47 5.03
N ILE A 67 -2.98 4.31 5.98
CA ILE A 67 -2.13 3.10 6.03
C ILE A 67 -2.87 1.93 6.64
N GLN A 68 -3.55 2.13 7.78
CA GLN A 68 -4.25 1.07 8.50
C GLN A 68 -5.31 0.34 7.64
N PRO A 69 -6.17 1.03 6.84
CA PRO A 69 -7.10 0.32 5.95
C PRO A 69 -6.38 -0.51 4.87
N LEU A 70 -5.27 -0.02 4.32
CA LEU A 70 -4.50 -0.75 3.32
C LEU A 70 -3.87 -2.03 3.89
N ILE A 71 -3.39 -1.97 5.13
CA ILE A 71 -2.92 -3.14 5.89
C ILE A 71 -4.05 -4.15 6.05
N GLU A 72 -5.24 -3.71 6.47
CA GLU A 72 -6.39 -4.59 6.67
C GLU A 72 -6.83 -5.28 5.37
N TYR A 73 -6.96 -4.52 4.28
CA TYR A 73 -7.26 -5.10 2.97
C TYR A 73 -6.19 -6.07 2.48
N THR A 74 -4.92 -5.76 2.73
CA THR A 74 -3.81 -6.64 2.35
C THR A 74 -3.86 -7.94 3.11
N ARG A 75 -4.08 -7.90 4.43
CA ARG A 75 -4.24 -9.12 5.25
C ARG A 75 -5.41 -9.98 4.76
N GLU A 76 -6.53 -9.36 4.37
CA GLU A 76 -7.67 -10.08 3.81
C GLU A 76 -7.32 -10.77 2.48
N ILE A 77 -6.63 -10.06 1.58
CA ILE A 77 -6.20 -10.62 0.29
C ILE A 77 -5.20 -11.77 0.49
N LEU A 78 -4.19 -11.58 1.34
CA LEU A 78 -3.13 -12.57 1.58
C LEU A 78 -3.65 -13.83 2.27
N SER A 79 -4.67 -13.69 3.12
CA SER A 79 -5.31 -14.83 3.79
C SER A 79 -6.39 -15.52 2.94
N TYR A 80 -6.71 -14.98 1.76
CA TYR A 80 -7.73 -15.56 0.90
C TYR A 80 -7.29 -16.93 0.37
N ARG A 81 -8.19 -17.90 0.38
CA ARG A 81 -7.91 -19.31 0.00
C ARG A 81 -7.36 -19.53 -1.41
N TYR A 82 -7.52 -18.56 -2.31
CA TYR A 82 -6.99 -18.62 -3.68
C TYR A 82 -5.85 -17.63 -3.91
N PHE A 83 -5.34 -17.00 -2.85
CA PHE A 83 -4.09 -16.27 -2.94
C PHE A 83 -2.94 -17.25 -3.23
N LEU A 84 -2.12 -16.89 -4.20
CA LEU A 84 -1.05 -17.72 -4.70
C LEU A 84 0.31 -17.19 -4.19
N GLU A 85 0.64 -17.51 -2.93
CA GLU A 85 1.83 -16.98 -2.24
C GLU A 85 3.15 -17.24 -2.98
N THR A 86 3.27 -18.38 -3.66
CA THR A 86 4.49 -18.77 -4.39
C THR A 86 4.70 -17.96 -5.68
N TYR A 87 3.68 -17.28 -6.19
CA TYR A 87 3.72 -16.65 -7.50
C TYR A 87 3.71 -15.13 -7.37
N LYS A 88 4.73 -14.49 -7.95
CA LYS A 88 4.75 -13.03 -8.13
C LYS A 88 4.06 -12.65 -9.44
N ALA A 89 3.51 -11.43 -9.51
CA ALA A 89 2.74 -10.96 -10.66
C ALA A 89 3.54 -10.93 -11.98
N GLU A 90 4.87 -10.86 -11.89
CA GLU A 90 5.79 -10.91 -13.02
C GLU A 90 5.87 -12.32 -13.64
N GLN A 91 5.55 -13.37 -12.89
CA GLN A 91 5.60 -14.78 -13.32
C GLN A 91 4.33 -15.21 -14.07
N LYS A 92 3.94 -14.42 -15.08
CA LYS A 92 2.66 -14.60 -15.79
C LYS A 92 2.53 -15.97 -16.45
N GLU A 93 3.61 -16.50 -17.00
CA GLU A 93 3.62 -17.82 -17.65
C GLU A 93 3.35 -18.93 -16.63
N ASP A 94 4.06 -18.93 -15.50
CA ASP A 94 3.87 -19.95 -14.46
C ASP A 94 2.45 -19.90 -13.85
N ILE A 95 1.89 -18.68 -13.70
CA ILE A 95 0.50 -18.48 -13.25
C ILE A 95 -0.48 -19.05 -14.28
N ASN A 96 -0.29 -18.78 -15.57
CA ASN A 96 -1.14 -19.31 -16.62
C ASN A 96 -1.11 -20.84 -16.67
N ASP A 97 0.08 -21.44 -16.50
CA ASP A 97 0.25 -22.89 -16.44
C ASP A 97 -0.40 -23.52 -15.21
N TYR A 98 -0.37 -22.83 -14.07
CA TYR A 98 -1.12 -23.23 -12.88
C TYR A 98 -2.64 -23.21 -13.14
N LEU A 99 -3.16 -22.10 -13.68
CA LEU A 99 -4.60 -21.95 -13.98
C LEU A 99 -5.08 -22.98 -15.01
N ALA A 100 -4.27 -23.27 -16.04
CA ALA A 100 -4.57 -24.28 -17.04
C ALA A 100 -4.66 -25.68 -16.44
N ARG A 101 -3.75 -26.04 -15.53
CA ARG A 101 -3.75 -27.34 -14.82
C ARG A 101 -4.97 -27.48 -13.93
N GLU A 102 -5.30 -26.45 -13.13
CA GLU A 102 -6.50 -26.47 -12.30
C GLU A 102 -7.78 -26.59 -13.13
N LYS A 103 -7.85 -25.88 -14.27
CA LYS A 103 -8.99 -25.96 -15.19
C LYS A 103 -9.14 -27.34 -15.84
N ALA A 104 -8.02 -27.99 -16.17
CA ALA A 104 -8.03 -29.35 -16.70
C ALA A 104 -8.47 -30.37 -15.64
N ALA A 105 -8.11 -30.16 -14.36
CA ALA A 105 -8.51 -31.02 -13.25
C ALA A 105 -10.01 -30.92 -12.92
N ASP A 106 -10.59 -29.72 -12.98
CA ASP A 106 -12.03 -29.50 -12.84
C ASP A 106 -12.57 -28.54 -13.92
N PRO A 107 -13.04 -29.07 -15.07
CA PRO A 107 -13.53 -28.24 -16.18
C PRO A 107 -14.78 -27.41 -15.84
N ARG A 108 -15.52 -27.74 -14.78
CA ARG A 108 -16.73 -27.00 -14.37
C ARG A 108 -16.41 -25.83 -13.46
N ARG A 109 -15.27 -25.87 -12.78
CA ARG A 109 -14.79 -24.78 -11.92
C ARG A 109 -14.15 -23.69 -12.77
N ILE A 110 -14.45 -22.44 -12.44
CA ILE A 110 -13.72 -21.25 -12.93
C ILE A 110 -13.03 -20.68 -11.69
N LEU A 111 -11.71 -20.62 -11.75
CA LEU A 111 -10.86 -19.96 -10.76
C LEU A 111 -10.67 -18.51 -11.15
#